data_AF-A0A7Z0S896-F1
#
_entry.id   AF-A0A7Z0S896-F1
#
_cell.length_a   1.000
_cell.length_b   1.000
_cell.length_c   1.000
_cell.angle_alpha   90.00
_cell.angle_beta   90.00
_cell.angle_gamma   90.00
#
_symmetry.space_group_name_H-M   'P 1'
#
loop_
_entity.id
_entity.type
_entity.pdbx_description
1 polymer ?
#
loop_
_entity_poly.entity_id
_entity_poly.type
_entity_poly.pdbx_seq_one_letter_code
_entity_poly.pdbx_strand_id
1 'polypeptide(L)'
;MSLLNRIRNATQRLHSLNKWMTALLLFSITQVASAQSIGGLSRAQTTLQTLRDNLDVILPIAAIIIGIIIFVLYSAEVMRKDDAIRWGIGVLLAGSAAELVVLLWK
;
A
#
# COMPACT_ATOMS: atom_id res chain seq x y z
N MET A 1 55.97 19.87 -2.36
CA MET A 1 54.79 20.72 -2.64
C MET A 1 53.74 20.09 -3.58
N SER A 2 53.99 18.98 -4.29
CA SER A 2 53.03 18.41 -5.26
C SER A 2 51.90 17.55 -4.65
N LEU A 3 52.16 16.89 -3.51
CA LEU A 3 51.18 16.01 -2.86
C LEU A 3 50.02 16.78 -2.20
N LEU A 4 50.32 17.93 -1.59
CA LEU A 4 49.31 18.81 -1.00
C LEU A 4 48.34 19.36 -2.05
N ASN A 5 48.85 19.75 -3.22
CA ASN A 5 48.01 20.22 -4.34
C ASN A 5 47.13 19.10 -4.90
N ARG A 6 47.62 17.84 -4.91
CA ARG A 6 46.85 16.68 -5.35
C ARG A 6 45.71 16.34 -4.38
N ILE A 7 45.95 16.43 -3.07
CA ILE A 7 44.92 16.24 -2.04
C ILE A 7 43.85 17.33 -2.13
N ARG A 8 44.26 18.61 -2.22
CA ARG A 8 43.32 19.73 -2.34
C ARG A 8 42.38 19.62 -3.55
N ASN A 9 42.91 19.17 -4.69
CA ASN A 9 42.11 18.96 -5.90
C ASN A 9 41.14 17.77 -5.77
N ALA A 10 41.48 16.73 -5.00
CA ALA A 10 40.58 15.62 -4.73
C ALA A 10 39.40 16.04 -3.85
N THR A 11 39.64 16.84 -2.81
CA THR A 11 38.58 17.37 -1.93
C THR A 11 37.65 18.34 -2.65
N GLN A 12 38.17 19.18 -3.55
CA GLN A 12 37.34 20.07 -4.38
C GLN A 12 36.48 19.30 -5.40
N ARG A 13 37.00 18.20 -5.97
CA ARG A 13 36.20 17.31 -6.83
C ARG A 13 35.08 16.61 -6.06
N LEU A 14 35.36 16.09 -4.86
CA LEU A 14 34.34 15.44 -4.02
C LEU A 14 33.21 16.40 -3.63
N HIS A 15 33.54 17.64 -3.26
CA HIS A 15 32.53 18.65 -2.95
C HIS A 15 31.70 19.06 -4.17
N SER A 16 32.32 19.17 -5.35
CA SER A 16 31.62 19.39 -6.62
C SER A 16 30.65 18.24 -6.94
N LEU A 17 31.11 16.99 -6.80
CA LEU A 17 30.28 15.79 -7.03
C LEU A 17 29.09 15.69 -6.07
N ASN A 18 29.28 16.03 -4.79
CA ASN A 18 28.20 16.02 -3.81
C ASN A 18 27.09 17.02 -4.16
N LYS A 19 27.44 18.19 -4.70
CA LYS A 19 26.47 19.20 -5.17
C LYS A 19 25.62 18.71 -6.34
N TRP A 20 26.23 17.99 -7.29
CA TRP A 20 25.50 17.39 -8.41
C TRP A 20 24.57 16.27 -7.94
N MET A 21 25.00 15.48 -6.97
CA MET A 21 24.20 14.39 -6.40
C MET A 21 22.99 14.91 -5.62
N THR A 22 23.16 15.99 -4.84
CA THR A 22 22.04 16.64 -4.15
C THR A 22 21.06 17.28 -5.13
N ALA A 23 21.53 17.90 -6.21
CA ALA A 23 20.67 18.46 -7.25
C ALA A 23 19.84 17.37 -7.97
N LEU A 24 20.43 16.21 -8.27
CA LEU A 24 19.71 15.07 -8.88
C LEU A 24 18.64 14.48 -7.96
N LEU A 25 18.92 14.38 -6.65
CA LEU A 25 17.94 13.93 -5.66
C LEU A 25 16.77 14.90 -5.54
N LEU A 26 17.05 16.20 -5.43
CA LEU A 26 16.01 17.24 -5.40
C LEU A 26 15.17 17.23 -6.67
N PHE A 27 15.81 17.14 -7.83
CA PHE A 27 15.13 17.06 -9.13
C PHE A 27 14.20 15.85 -9.24
N SER A 28 14.64 14.69 -8.75
CA SER A 28 13.84 13.45 -8.74
C SER A 28 12.62 13.59 -7.84
N ILE A 29 12.75 14.21 -6.66
CA ILE A 29 11.63 14.44 -5.74
C ILE A 29 10.63 15.44 -6.35
N THR A 30 11.11 16.51 -7.00
CA THR A 30 10.23 17.46 -7.69
C THR A 30 9.48 16.86 -8.87
N GLN A 31 10.04 15.89 -9.60
CA GLN A 31 9.31 15.19 -10.67
C GLN A 31 8.18 14.30 -10.14
N VAL A 32 8.40 13.59 -9.03
CA VAL A 32 7.35 12.77 -8.40
C VAL A 32 6.23 13.67 -7.82
N ALA A 33 6.61 14.77 -7.19
CA ALA A 33 5.66 15.75 -6.65
C ALA A 33 4.87 16.50 -7.74
N SER A 34 5.47 16.75 -8.91
CA SER A 34 4.77 17.36 -10.05
C SER A 34 3.92 16.35 -10.84
N ALA A 35 4.30 15.06 -10.88
CA ALA A 35 3.42 14.01 -11.41
C ALA A 35 2.15 13.81 -10.55
N GLN A 36 2.25 14.04 -9.22
CA GLN A 36 1.08 14.11 -8.34
C GLN A 36 0.16 15.30 -8.66
N SER A 37 0.68 16.42 -9.17
CA SER A 37 -0.12 17.64 -9.43
C SER A 37 -0.91 17.61 -10.75
N ILE A 38 -0.61 16.69 -11.67
CA ILE A 38 -1.32 16.51 -12.95
C ILE A 38 -2.72 15.86 -12.75
N GLY A 39 -3.09 15.54 -11.50
CA GLY A 39 -4.43 15.06 -11.15
C GLY A 39 -4.62 13.54 -11.25
N GLY A 40 -3.58 12.78 -11.64
CA GLY A 40 -3.59 11.32 -11.63
C GLY A 40 -3.85 10.74 -10.24
N LEU A 41 -3.26 11.34 -9.20
CA LEU A 41 -3.50 10.95 -7.81
C LEU A 41 -4.95 11.25 -7.38
N SER A 42 -5.50 12.40 -7.78
CA SER A 42 -6.90 12.75 -7.47
C SER A 42 -7.89 11.78 -8.14
N ARG A 43 -7.62 11.36 -9.38
CA ARG A 43 -8.41 10.35 -10.08
C ARG A 43 -8.26 8.98 -9.42
N ALA A 44 -7.04 8.56 -9.10
CA ALA A 44 -6.78 7.30 -8.40
C ALA A 44 -7.47 7.28 -7.03
N GLN A 45 -7.40 8.39 -6.27
CA GLN A 45 -8.09 8.54 -5.00
C GLN A 45 -9.60 8.43 -5.18
N THR A 46 -10.19 9.11 -6.16
CA THR A 46 -11.64 9.07 -6.41
C THR A 46 -12.10 7.66 -6.82
N THR A 47 -11.35 6.97 -7.68
CA THR A 47 -11.65 5.59 -8.08
C THR A 47 -11.50 4.62 -6.92
N LEU A 48 -10.43 4.75 -6.12
CA LEU A 48 -10.22 3.90 -4.93
C LEU A 48 -11.27 4.17 -3.85
N GLN A 49 -11.71 5.43 -3.69
CA GLN A 49 -12.80 5.79 -2.79
C GLN A 49 -14.10 5.12 -3.24
N THR A 50 -14.44 5.25 -4.53
CA THR A 50 -15.64 4.60 -5.10
C THR A 50 -15.56 3.08 -4.97
N LEU A 51 -14.40 2.48 -5.23
CA LEU A 51 -14.20 1.04 -5.07
C LEU A 51 -14.38 0.62 -3.61
N ARG A 52 -13.78 1.37 -2.67
CA ARG A 52 -13.92 1.13 -1.23
C ARG A 52 -15.37 1.21 -0.80
N ASP A 53 -16.09 2.25 -1.20
CA ASP A 53 -17.49 2.47 -0.82
C ASP A 53 -18.39 1.33 -1.33
N ASN A 54 -18.14 0.83 -2.54
CA ASN A 54 -18.84 -0.34 -3.07
C ASN A 54 -18.45 -1.64 -2.34
N LEU A 55 -17.16 -1.83 -2.05
CA LEU A 55 -16.67 -3.00 -1.30
C LEU A 55 -17.24 -3.04 0.11
N ASP A 56 -17.39 -1.90 0.79
CA ASP A 56 -17.92 -1.82 2.15
C ASP A 56 -19.35 -2.37 2.23
N VAL A 57 -20.11 -2.26 1.15
CA VAL A 57 -21.46 -2.83 1.02
C VAL A 57 -21.43 -4.28 0.53
N ILE A 58 -20.64 -4.58 -0.51
CA ILE A 58 -20.64 -5.89 -1.17
C ILE A 58 -19.98 -6.97 -0.30
N LEU A 59 -18.89 -6.62 0.39
CA LEU A 59 -18.08 -7.56 1.18
C LEU A 59 -18.89 -8.25 2.30
N PRO A 60 -19.65 -7.54 3.16
CA PRO A 60 -20.46 -8.19 4.20
C PRO A 60 -21.58 -9.05 3.61
N ILE A 61 -22.22 -8.60 2.52
CA ILE A 61 -23.26 -9.39 1.84
C ILE A 61 -22.67 -10.71 1.30
N ALA A 62 -21.52 -10.63 0.63
CA ALA A 62 -20.83 -11.81 0.12
C ALA A 62 -20.40 -12.75 1.25
N ALA A 63 -19.90 -12.21 2.37
CA ALA A 63 -19.54 -12.99 3.55
C ALA A 63 -20.74 -13.75 4.12
N ILE A 64 -21.91 -13.12 4.22
CA ILE A 64 -23.14 -13.79 4.70
C ILE A 64 -23.55 -14.92 3.75
N ILE A 65 -23.59 -14.67 2.44
CA ILE A 65 -23.99 -15.67 1.44
C ILE A 65 -23.07 -16.88 1.47
N ILE A 66 -21.75 -16.66 1.46
CA ILE A 66 -20.77 -17.75 1.51
C ILE A 66 -20.85 -18.47 2.87
N GLY A 67 -21.08 -17.75 3.97
CA GLY A 67 -21.29 -18.34 5.28
C GLY A 67 -22.48 -19.30 5.32
N ILE A 68 -23.60 -18.93 4.69
CA ILE A 68 -24.78 -19.80 4.55
C ILE A 68 -24.43 -21.04 3.72
N ILE A 69 -23.73 -20.87 2.60
CA ILE A 69 -23.30 -21.99 1.74
C ILE A 69 -22.41 -22.95 2.53
N ILE A 70 -21.42 -22.43 3.27
CA ILE A 70 -20.52 -23.23 4.09
C ILE A 70 -21.29 -23.95 5.20
N PHE A 71 -22.27 -23.30 5.83
CA PHE A 71 -23.12 -23.93 6.84
C PHE A 71 -23.86 -25.14 6.25
N VAL A 72 -24.47 -24.99 5.08
CA VAL A 72 -25.17 -26.09 4.40
C VAL A 72 -24.17 -27.19 3.98
N LEU A 73 -23.02 -26.83 3.40
CA LEU A 73 -21.99 -27.80 2.98
C LEU A 73 -21.40 -28.58 4.17
N TYR A 74 -21.26 -27.92 5.32
CA TYR A 74 -20.84 -28.57 6.56
C TYR A 74 -21.92 -29.51 7.09
N SER A 75 -23.19 -29.09 7.11
CA SER A 75 -24.32 -29.96 7.51
C SER A 75 -24.53 -31.14 6.57
N ALA A 76 -24.18 -31.00 5.30
CA ALA A 76 -24.21 -32.08 4.32
C ALA A 76 -22.99 -33.02 4.37
N GLU A 77 -22.08 -32.82 5.33
CA GLU A 77 -20.82 -33.57 5.47
C GLU A 77 -19.90 -33.51 4.22
N VAL A 78 -20.15 -32.57 3.30
CA VAL A 78 -19.34 -32.35 2.09
C VAL A 78 -18.05 -31.61 2.42
N MET A 79 -18.08 -30.73 3.42
CA MET A 79 -16.98 -29.86 3.82
C MET A 79 -16.49 -30.17 5.23
N ARG A 80 -15.17 -30.24 5.42
CA ARG A 80 -14.57 -30.50 6.73
C ARG A 80 -14.66 -29.26 7.61
N LYS A 81 -14.75 -29.49 8.91
CA LYS A 81 -14.77 -28.43 9.93
C LYS A 81 -13.55 -27.50 9.82
N ASP A 82 -12.38 -28.06 9.51
CA ASP A 82 -11.13 -27.30 9.41
C ASP A 82 -11.18 -26.26 8.28
N ASP A 83 -11.81 -26.60 7.15
CA ASP A 83 -11.97 -25.69 6.01
C ASP A 83 -12.96 -24.56 6.33
N ALA A 84 -14.07 -24.90 7.00
CA ALA A 84 -15.07 -23.93 7.45
C ALA A 84 -14.48 -22.94 8.45
N ILE A 85 -13.71 -23.44 9.41
CA ILE A 85 -13.03 -22.60 10.40
C ILE A 85 -11.99 -21.71 9.73
N ARG A 86 -11.17 -22.25 8.81
CA ARG A 86 -10.16 -21.46 8.10
C ARG A 86 -10.78 -20.31 7.31
N TRP A 87 -11.92 -20.56 6.66
CA TRP A 87 -12.68 -19.51 6.00
C TRP A 87 -13.21 -18.47 7.00
N GLY A 88 -13.82 -18.91 8.10
CA GLY A 88 -14.36 -18.01 9.13
C GLY A 88 -13.29 -17.13 9.78
N ILE A 89 -12.10 -17.68 10.04
CA ILE A 89 -10.94 -16.92 10.51
C ILE A 89 -10.53 -15.85 9.49
N GLY A 90 -10.55 -16.18 8.19
CA GLY A 90 -10.28 -15.23 7.12
C GLY A 90 -11.24 -14.04 7.13
N VAL A 91 -12.54 -14.30 7.29
CA VAL A 91 -13.57 -13.24 7.40
C VAL A 91 -13.36 -12.39 8.65
N LEU A 92 -13.07 -13.01 9.81
CA LEU A 92 -12.83 -12.30 11.06
C LEU A 92 -11.62 -11.36 10.97
N LEU A 93 -10.52 -11.84 10.37
CA LEU A 93 -9.30 -11.05 10.17
C LEU A 93 -9.52 -9.90 9.19
N ALA A 94 -10.26 -10.13 8.10
CA ALA A 94 -10.60 -9.07 7.14
C ALA A 94 -11.43 -7.96 7.79
N GLY A 95 -12.44 -8.32 8.60
CA GLY A 95 -13.23 -7.35 9.35
C GLY A 95 -12.38 -6.56 10.35
N SER A 96 -11.53 -7.26 11.10
CA SER A 96 -10.62 -6.62 12.06
C SER A 96 -9.63 -5.65 11.39
N ALA A 97 -9.10 -6.03 10.22
CA ALA A 97 -8.19 -5.17 9.46
C ALA A 97 -8.90 -3.91 8.94
N ALA A 98 -10.17 -4.01 8.51
CA ALA A 98 -10.95 -2.86 8.07
C ALA A 98 -11.11 -1.82 9.19
N GLU A 99 -11.46 -2.27 10.41
CA GLU A 99 -11.57 -1.39 11.58
C GLU A 99 -10.23 -0.76 11.97
N LEU A 100 -9.13 -1.52 11.94
CA LEU A 100 -7.79 -0.99 12.20
C LEU A 100 -7.40 0.12 11.21
N VAL A 101 -7.72 -0.04 9.92
CA VAL A 101 -7.48 1.00 8.92
C VAL A 101 -8.32 2.23 9.19
N VAL A 102 -9.59 2.07 9.58
CA VAL A 102 -10.48 3.19 9.93
C VAL A 102 -9.94 3.97 11.14
N LEU A 103 -9.46 3.27 12.17
CA LEU A 103 -8.88 3.90 13.36
C LEU A 103 -7.53 4.58 13.09
N LEU A 104 -6.70 4.00 12.22
CA LEU A 104 -5.39 4.57 11.87
C LEU A 104 -5.49 5.83 11.02
N TRP A 105 -6.55 5.94 10.22
CA TRP A 105 -6.77 7.08 9.31
C TRP A 105 -7.58 8.22 9.95
N LYS A 106 -7.86 8.12 11.25
CA LYS A 106 -8.58 9.10 12.06
C LYS A 106 -7.60 9.99 12.80
#